data_AF-A0A7Y2UYA5-F1
#
_entry.id   AF-A0A7Y2UYA5-F1
#
_cell.length_a   1.000
_cell.length_b   1.000
_cell.length_c   1.000
_cell.angle_alpha   90.00
_cell.angle_beta   90.00
_cell.angle_gamma   90.00
#
_symmetry.space_group_name_H-M   'P 1'
#
loop_
_entity.id
_entity.type
_entity.pdbx_description
1 polymer ?
#
loop_
_entity_poly.entity_id
_entity_poly.type
_entity_poly.pdbx_seq_one_letter_code
_entity_poly.pdbx_strand_id
1 'polypeptide(L)'
;FIFVQYFSTVPLFYNEVRSLSEFSIGLLLAMNGLIIFVFEMPLIKFLESRPMSQLSLMILGFLLTVLSFVFLTFGSWTGLLIIGMILMTFGEMIIFPFSSAFAMNRSRTGKQGEYMALYNIAFSISHIFAHNGGMLSISKFGFKSTWFIAMIIGVLGIFFLVILQNRLVKKSSK
;
A
#
# COMPACT_ATOMS: atom_id res chain seq x y z
N PHE A 1 7.34 1.50 2.67
CA PHE A 1 7.11 2.34 3.87
C PHE A 1 5.68 2.23 4.40
N ILE A 2 4.68 2.75 3.68
CA ILE A 2 3.30 2.95 4.18
C ILE A 2 2.60 1.62 4.48
N PHE A 3 2.58 0.69 3.52
CA PHE A 3 1.99 -0.62 3.68
C PHE A 3 2.52 -1.38 4.91
N VAL A 4 3.84 -1.38 5.11
CA VAL A 4 4.51 -2.08 6.21
C VAL A 4 4.04 -1.61 7.58
N GLN A 5 3.58 -0.35 7.70
CA GLN A 5 3.07 0.19 8.97
C GLN A 5 1.87 -0.60 9.50
N TYR A 6 1.08 -1.21 8.63
CA TYR A 6 -0.07 -2.03 9.04
C TYR A 6 0.31 -3.29 9.82
N PHE A 7 1.55 -3.77 9.67
CA PHE A 7 2.07 -4.92 10.41
C PHE A 7 2.91 -4.51 11.62
N SER A 8 3.11 -3.21 11.85
CA SER A 8 4.04 -2.72 12.87
C SER A 8 3.41 -1.66 13.77
N THR A 9 3.21 -0.47 13.25
CA THR A 9 2.86 0.71 14.02
C THR A 9 1.36 0.92 14.13
N VAL A 10 0.57 0.45 13.17
CA VAL A 10 -0.90 0.55 13.22
C VAL A 10 -1.50 -0.34 14.31
N PRO A 11 -1.06 -1.60 14.52
CA PRO A 11 -1.51 -2.40 15.66
C PRO A 11 -1.20 -1.73 17.02
N LEU A 12 -0.01 -1.12 17.15
CA LEU A 12 0.36 -0.35 18.34
C LEU A 12 -0.59 0.84 18.54
N PHE A 13 -0.91 1.57 17.48
CA PHE A 13 -1.89 2.67 17.54
C PHE A 13 -3.29 2.18 17.95
N TYR A 14 -3.73 1.03 17.43
CA TYR A 14 -5.00 0.44 17.81
C TYR A 14 -5.05 0.11 19.30
N ASN A 15 -3.97 -0.42 19.86
CA ASN A 15 -3.91 -0.74 21.28
C ASN A 15 -3.75 0.52 22.15
N GLU A 16 -2.72 1.33 21.90
CA GLU A 16 -2.32 2.43 22.80
C GLU A 16 -3.25 3.64 22.71
N VAL A 17 -3.73 3.98 21.51
CA VAL A 17 -4.54 5.19 21.29
C VAL A 17 -6.03 4.88 21.21
N ARG A 18 -6.40 3.72 20.67
CA ARG A 18 -7.80 3.32 20.46
C ARG A 18 -8.28 2.29 21.48
N SER A 19 -7.41 1.88 22.42
CA SER A 19 -7.73 0.94 23.50
C SER A 19 -8.36 -0.37 23.02
N LEU A 20 -8.01 -0.80 21.80
CA LEU A 20 -8.45 -2.08 21.26
C LEU A 20 -7.69 -3.22 21.94
N SER A 21 -8.42 -4.26 22.31
CA SER A 21 -7.83 -5.52 22.79
C SER A 21 -7.01 -6.19 21.67
N GLU A 22 -6.01 -6.98 22.05
CA GLU A 22 -5.23 -7.79 21.10
C GLU A 22 -6.12 -8.71 20.26
N PHE A 23 -7.19 -9.25 20.87
CA PHE A 23 -8.18 -10.06 20.16
C PHE A 23 -8.89 -9.28 19.05
N SER A 24 -9.32 -8.04 19.33
CA SER A 24 -9.97 -7.18 18.33
C SER A 24 -9.02 -6.79 17.20
N ILE A 25 -7.75 -6.53 17.51
CA ILE A 25 -6.70 -6.26 16.52
C ILE A 25 -6.47 -7.51 15.65
N GLY A 26 -6.36 -8.69 16.28
CA GLY A 26 -6.26 -9.96 15.57
C GLY A 26 -7.45 -10.22 14.64
N LEU A 27 -8.67 -9.86 15.06
CA LEU A 27 -9.85 -9.97 14.21
C LEU A 27 -9.80 -9.03 13.00
N LEU A 28 -9.29 -7.80 13.15
CA LEU A 28 -9.08 -6.88 12.03
C LEU A 28 -8.05 -7.41 11.03
N LEU A 29 -6.95 -7.98 11.51
CA LEU A 29 -5.93 -8.60 10.66
C LEU A 29 -6.46 -9.87 9.97
N ALA A 30 -7.24 -10.70 10.68
CA ALA A 30 -7.90 -11.86 10.10
C ALA A 30 -8.93 -11.46 9.04
N MET A 31 -9.68 -10.38 9.26
CA MET A 31 -10.62 -9.82 8.29
C MET A 31 -9.90 -9.36 7.01
N ASN A 32 -8.74 -8.70 7.12
CA ASN A 32 -7.93 -8.35 5.95
C ASN A 32 -7.57 -9.61 5.13
N GLY A 33 -7.03 -10.65 5.76
CA GLY A 33 -6.71 -11.91 5.07
C GLY A 33 -7.92 -12.59 4.43
N LEU A 34 -9.07 -12.58 5.12
CA LEU A 34 -10.32 -13.14 4.59
C LEU A 34 -10.83 -12.34 3.36
N ILE A 35 -10.76 -11.01 3.42
CA ILE A 35 -11.14 -10.15 2.29
C ILE A 35 -10.23 -10.45 1.09
N ILE A 36 -8.92 -10.53 1.30
CA ILE A 36 -7.97 -10.87 0.23
C ILE A 36 -8.33 -12.22 -0.40
N PHE A 37 -8.47 -13.26 0.43
CA PHE A 37 -8.82 -14.60 -0.05
C PHE A 37 -10.10 -14.63 -0.90
N VAL A 38 -11.14 -13.91 -0.47
CA VAL A 38 -12.44 -13.89 -1.17
C VAL A 38 -12.42 -13.00 -2.42
N PHE A 39 -11.77 -11.84 -2.36
CA PHE A 39 -11.95 -10.77 -3.35
C PHE A 39 -10.76 -10.53 -4.27
N GLU A 40 -9.54 -10.95 -3.94
CA GLU A 40 -8.33 -10.61 -4.71
C GLU A 40 -8.43 -11.11 -6.15
N MET A 41 -8.62 -12.42 -6.36
CA MET A 41 -8.67 -12.99 -7.71
C MET A 41 -9.85 -12.46 -8.56
N PRO A 42 -11.08 -12.34 -8.03
CA PRO A 42 -12.17 -11.67 -8.73
C PRO A 42 -11.85 -10.21 -9.10
N LEU A 43 -11.26 -9.44 -8.18
CA LEU A 43 -10.91 -8.05 -8.39
C LEU A 43 -9.84 -7.90 -9.47
N ILE A 44 -8.77 -8.70 -9.42
CA ILE A 44 -7.69 -8.67 -10.41
C ILE A 44 -8.25 -8.95 -11.80
N LYS A 45 -9.01 -10.04 -11.97
CA LYS A 45 -9.63 -10.38 -13.27
C LYS A 45 -10.54 -9.27 -13.79
N PHE A 46 -11.33 -8.67 -12.90
CA PHE A 46 -12.18 -7.55 -13.25
C PHE A 46 -11.36 -6.35 -13.75
N LEU A 47 -10.28 -5.98 -13.05
CA LEU A 47 -9.45 -4.85 -13.41
C LEU A 47 -8.64 -5.09 -14.70
N GLU A 48 -8.18 -6.32 -14.94
CA GLU A 48 -7.51 -6.71 -16.18
C GLU A 48 -8.44 -6.59 -17.40
N SER A 49 -9.74 -6.79 -17.23
CA SER A 49 -10.73 -6.62 -18.31
C SER A 49 -11.01 -5.16 -18.67
N ARG A 50 -10.53 -4.20 -17.88
CA ARG A 50 -10.76 -2.77 -18.10
C ARG A 50 -9.64 -2.17 -18.95
N PRO A 51 -9.92 -1.11 -19.74
CA PRO A 51 -8.92 -0.43 -20.57
C PRO A 51 -7.99 0.48 -19.74
N MET A 52 -7.54 0.02 -18.57
CA MET A 52 -6.65 0.76 -17.67
C MET A 52 -5.23 0.25 -17.78
N SER A 53 -4.26 1.17 -17.83
CA SER A 53 -2.84 0.79 -17.79
C SER A 53 -2.45 0.25 -16.41
N GLN A 54 -1.44 -0.63 -16.35
CA GLN A 54 -0.89 -1.14 -15.09
C GLN A 54 -0.50 0.02 -14.14
N LEU A 55 0.07 1.10 -14.67
CA LEU A 55 0.40 2.29 -13.88
C LEU A 55 -0.83 3.02 -13.33
N SER A 56 -1.92 3.12 -14.11
CA SER A 56 -3.18 3.71 -13.61
C SER A 56 -3.75 2.91 -12.45
N LEU A 57 -3.68 1.58 -12.53
CA LEU A 57 -4.13 0.68 -11.47
C LEU A 57 -3.26 0.81 -10.22
N MET A 58 -1.92 0.86 -10.39
CA MET A 58 -1.01 1.13 -9.27
C MET A 58 -1.32 2.48 -8.60
N ILE A 59 -1.60 3.54 -9.37
CA ILE A 59 -1.99 4.86 -8.84
C ILE A 59 -3.30 4.75 -8.03
N LEU A 60 -4.31 4.05 -8.55
CA LEU A 60 -5.56 3.81 -7.84
C LEU A 60 -5.31 3.08 -6.50
N GLY A 61 -4.52 2.01 -6.53
CA GLY A 61 -4.19 1.29 -5.30
C GLY A 61 -3.45 2.16 -4.29
N PHE A 62 -2.49 2.98 -4.74
CA PHE A 62 -1.81 3.94 -3.86
C PHE A 62 -2.77 4.98 -3.28
N LEU A 63 -3.73 5.48 -4.06
CA LEU A 63 -4.74 6.42 -3.57
C LEU A 63 -5.59 5.80 -2.46
N LEU A 64 -6.02 4.54 -2.62
CA LEU A 64 -6.77 3.81 -1.60
C LEU A 64 -5.94 3.64 -0.32
N THR A 65 -4.66 3.26 -0.45
CA THR A 65 -3.74 3.11 0.68
C THR A 65 -3.40 4.44 1.35
N VAL A 66 -3.34 5.57 0.62
CA VAL A 66 -3.16 6.88 1.26
C VAL A 66 -4.43 7.29 2.00
N LEU A 67 -5.59 7.07 1.37
CA LEU A 67 -6.88 7.37 1.95
C LEU A 67 -7.13 6.59 3.24
N SER A 68 -6.63 5.36 3.37
CA SER A 68 -6.77 4.60 4.62
C SER A 68 -6.09 5.26 5.82
N PHE A 69 -4.97 5.97 5.64
CA PHE A 69 -4.29 6.72 6.71
C PHE A 69 -5.03 7.98 7.13
N VAL A 70 -5.84 8.54 6.23
CA VAL A 70 -6.75 9.64 6.55
C VAL A 70 -7.69 9.17 7.66
N PHE A 71 -8.31 7.99 7.52
CA PHE A 71 -9.21 7.42 8.52
C PHE A 71 -8.54 7.10 9.87
N LEU A 72 -7.22 6.85 9.91
CA LEU A 72 -6.50 6.72 11.18
C LEU A 72 -6.44 8.04 11.98
N THR A 73 -6.54 9.17 11.27
CA THR A 73 -6.38 10.51 11.85
C THR A 73 -7.72 11.13 12.31
N PHE A 74 -8.86 10.62 11.83
CA PHE A 74 -10.19 11.17 12.12
C PHE A 74 -10.97 10.36 13.15
N GLY A 75 -11.72 11.08 14.00
CA GLY A 75 -12.75 10.56 14.91
C GLY A 75 -12.25 9.57 15.98
N SER A 76 -13.03 9.34 17.03
CA SER A 76 -12.76 8.29 18.03
C SER A 76 -13.43 6.96 17.69
N TRP A 77 -14.34 6.95 16.72
CA TRP A 77 -15.17 5.80 16.39
C TRP A 77 -14.39 4.64 15.74
N THR A 78 -14.50 3.44 16.33
CA THR A 78 -13.82 2.21 15.87
C THR A 78 -14.19 1.81 14.44
N GLY A 79 -15.40 2.14 13.97
CA GLY A 79 -15.82 1.85 12.60
C GLY A 79 -14.95 2.49 11.53
N LEU A 80 -14.31 3.63 11.83
CA LEU A 80 -13.37 4.29 10.92
C LEU A 80 -12.12 3.44 10.68
N LEU A 81 -11.69 2.66 11.68
CA LEU A 81 -10.52 1.78 11.56
C LEU A 81 -10.82 0.59 10.65
N ILE A 82 -12.05 0.06 10.70
CA ILE A 82 -12.53 -0.99 9.79
C ILE A 82 -12.53 -0.48 8.35
N ILE A 83 -13.10 0.72 8.12
CA ILE A 83 -13.11 1.35 6.79
C ILE A 83 -11.68 1.57 6.28
N GLY A 84 -10.79 2.10 7.14
CA GLY A 84 -9.38 2.28 6.81
C GLY A 84 -8.70 0.95 6.44
N MET A 85 -8.93 -0.12 7.22
CA MET A 85 -8.38 -1.44 6.92
C MET A 85 -8.89 -1.98 5.58
N ILE A 86 -10.17 -1.83 5.28
CA ILE A 86 -10.76 -2.25 4.00
C ILE A 86 -10.12 -1.49 2.84
N LEU A 87 -10.02 -0.16 2.93
CA LEU A 87 -9.38 0.66 1.90
C LEU A 87 -7.92 0.27 1.65
N MET A 88 -7.16 0.05 2.72
CA MET A 88 -5.79 -0.47 2.65
C MET A 88 -5.77 -1.82 1.92
N THR A 89 -6.67 -2.74 2.29
CA THR A 89 -6.72 -4.10 1.75
C THR A 89 -6.98 -4.07 0.24
N PHE A 90 -7.94 -3.27 -0.22
CA PHE A 90 -8.18 -3.07 -1.65
C PHE A 90 -6.99 -2.39 -2.35
N GLY A 91 -6.34 -1.42 -1.71
CA GLY A 91 -5.12 -0.82 -2.23
C GLY A 91 -3.99 -1.84 -2.42
N GLU A 92 -3.77 -2.69 -1.43
CA GLU A 92 -2.81 -3.81 -1.43
C GLU A 92 -3.07 -4.78 -2.59
N MET A 93 -4.30 -5.31 -2.69
CA MET A 93 -4.71 -6.27 -3.72
C MET A 93 -4.50 -5.75 -5.14
N ILE A 94 -4.50 -4.43 -5.33
CA ILE A 94 -4.25 -3.80 -6.63
C ILE A 94 -2.74 -3.59 -6.82
N ILE A 95 -2.04 -2.97 -5.87
CA ILE A 95 -0.65 -2.55 -6.07
C ILE A 95 0.25 -3.74 -6.39
N PHE A 96 0.20 -4.82 -5.62
CA PHE A 96 1.17 -5.91 -5.69
C PHE A 96 1.19 -6.68 -7.03
N PRO A 97 0.06 -7.21 -7.53
CA PRO A 97 0.07 -7.93 -8.80
C PRO A 97 0.45 -7.01 -9.96
N PHE A 98 -0.08 -5.78 -10.00
CA PHE A 98 0.20 -4.85 -11.09
C PHE A 98 1.63 -4.29 -11.05
N SER A 99 2.24 -4.08 -9.88
CA SER A 99 3.64 -3.65 -9.78
C SER A 99 4.62 -4.74 -10.20
N SER A 100 4.36 -5.98 -9.79
CA SER A 100 5.16 -7.14 -10.21
C SER A 100 5.03 -7.37 -11.72
N ALA A 101 3.81 -7.35 -12.25
CA ALA A 101 3.59 -7.50 -13.68
C ALA A 101 4.22 -6.36 -14.49
N PHE A 102 4.17 -5.11 -14.00
CA PHE A 102 4.83 -3.97 -14.63
C PHE A 102 6.35 -4.14 -14.69
N ALA A 103 6.98 -4.57 -13.60
CA ALA A 103 8.42 -4.82 -13.55
C ALA A 103 8.83 -5.93 -14.54
N MET A 104 8.04 -7.01 -14.59
CA MET A 104 8.26 -8.12 -15.51
C MET A 104 8.10 -7.70 -16.98
N ASN A 105 7.03 -6.98 -17.32
CA ASN A 105 6.76 -6.49 -18.68
C ASN A 105 7.82 -5.50 -19.18
N ARG A 106 8.54 -4.86 -18.27
CA ARG A 106 9.63 -3.93 -18.61
C ARG A 106 10.97 -4.62 -18.83
N SER A 107 11.09 -5.90 -18.47
CA SER A 107 12.31 -6.67 -18.67
C SER A 107 12.58 -6.95 -20.15
N ARG A 108 13.86 -7.09 -20.51
CA ARG A 108 14.25 -7.60 -21.84
C ARG A 108 14.00 -9.11 -21.87
N THR A 109 13.63 -9.65 -23.04
CA THR A 109 13.46 -11.09 -23.23
C THR A 109 14.69 -11.85 -22.70
N GLY A 110 14.45 -12.88 -21.87
CA GLY A 110 15.51 -13.66 -21.22
C GLY A 110 16.09 -13.06 -19.93
N LYS A 111 15.72 -11.83 -19.54
CA LYS A 111 16.19 -11.16 -18.31
C LYS A 111 15.10 -10.95 -17.24
N GLN A 112 13.96 -11.64 -17.38
CA GLN A 112 12.84 -11.53 -16.44
C GLN A 112 13.26 -11.85 -14.99
N GLY A 113 14.10 -12.87 -14.80
CA GLY A 113 14.64 -13.24 -13.49
C GLY A 113 15.46 -12.13 -12.84
N GLU A 114 16.36 -11.47 -13.59
CA GLU A 114 17.17 -10.34 -13.08
C GLU A 114 16.29 -9.17 -12.62
N TYR A 115 15.25 -8.83 -13.41
CA TYR A 115 14.32 -7.74 -13.08
C TYR A 115 13.48 -8.05 -11.85
N MET A 116 13.00 -9.29 -11.73
CA MET A 116 12.23 -9.72 -10.56
C MET A 116 13.12 -9.85 -9.31
N ALA A 117 14.39 -10.22 -9.46
CA ALA A 117 15.35 -10.19 -8.36
C ALA A 117 15.57 -8.75 -7.86
N LEU A 118 15.76 -7.77 -8.76
CA LEU A 118 15.87 -6.36 -8.38
C LEU A 118 14.59 -5.83 -7.72
N TYR A 119 13.43 -6.21 -8.23
CA TYR A 119 12.13 -5.88 -7.61
C TYR A 119 12.05 -6.39 -6.17
N ASN A 120 12.42 -7.65 -5.93
CA ASN A 120 12.42 -8.24 -4.59
C ASN A 120 13.46 -7.58 -3.67
N ILE A 121 14.65 -7.25 -4.17
CA ILE A 121 15.67 -6.52 -3.38
C ILE A 121 15.13 -5.16 -2.95
N ALA A 122 14.50 -4.41 -3.86
CA ALA A 122 13.90 -3.11 -3.54
C ALA A 122 12.80 -3.24 -2.48
N PHE A 123 11.97 -4.28 -2.58
CA PHE A 123 10.91 -4.57 -1.61
C PHE A 123 11.48 -4.89 -0.21
N SER A 124 12.52 -5.73 -0.15
CA SER A 124 13.22 -6.09 1.10
C SER A 124 13.89 -4.88 1.76
N ILE A 125 14.57 -4.05 0.97
CA ILE A 125 15.14 -2.78 1.46
C ILE A 125 14.02 -1.92 2.06
N SER A 126 12.89 -1.78 1.36
CA SER A 126 11.75 -1.02 1.89
C SER A 126 11.27 -1.56 3.23
N HIS A 127 11.19 -2.89 3.41
CA HIS A 127 10.74 -3.52 4.65
C HIS A 127 11.66 -3.21 5.83
N ILE A 128 12.98 -3.37 5.64
CA ILE A 128 13.99 -3.11 6.68
C ILE A 128 13.86 -1.68 7.21
N PHE A 129 13.81 -0.69 6.32
CA PHE A 129 13.75 0.72 6.72
C PHE A 129 12.36 1.15 7.19
N ALA A 130 11.29 0.55 6.65
CA ALA A 130 9.93 0.98 6.95
C ALA A 130 9.52 0.69 8.39
N HIS A 131 9.82 -0.51 8.90
CA HIS A 131 9.42 -0.92 10.24
C HIS A 131 10.06 0.00 11.29
N ASN A 132 11.39 0.14 11.24
CA ASN A 132 12.15 0.99 12.14
C ASN A 132 11.85 2.48 11.96
N GLY A 133 11.71 2.93 10.71
CA GLY A 133 11.40 4.33 10.42
C GLY A 133 10.04 4.77 10.98
N GLY A 134 9.04 3.89 10.92
CA GLY A 134 7.73 4.12 11.52
C GLY A 134 7.79 4.22 13.03
N MET A 135 8.39 3.23 13.70
CA MET A 135 8.51 3.21 15.17
C MET A 135 9.32 4.40 15.69
N LEU A 136 10.44 4.74 15.05
CA LEU A 136 11.24 5.91 15.41
C LEU A 136 10.49 7.23 15.19
N SER A 137 9.65 7.29 14.15
CA SER A 137 8.80 8.46 13.91
C SER A 137 7.79 8.63 15.04
N ILE A 138 7.17 7.53 15.50
CA ILE A 138 6.19 7.57 16.59
C ILE A 138 6.84 7.96 17.90
N SER A 139 8.00 7.39 18.23
CA SER A 139 8.69 7.71 19.49
C SER A 139 9.14 9.17 19.58
N LYS A 140 9.47 9.81 18.43
CA LYS A 140 9.92 11.21 18.38
C LYS A 140 8.81 12.23 18.15
N PHE A 141 7.82 11.90 17.31
CA PHE A 141 6.84 12.86 16.79
C PHE A 141 5.39 12.49 17.11
N GLY A 142 5.15 11.30 17.67
CA GLY A 142 3.83 10.76 17.98
C GLY A 142 3.06 10.23 16.77
N PHE A 143 2.03 9.44 17.04
CA PHE A 143 1.22 8.75 16.02
C PHE A 143 0.64 9.67 14.95
N LYS A 144 0.03 10.79 15.36
CA LYS A 144 -0.63 11.72 14.43
C LYS A 144 0.35 12.27 13.39
N SER A 145 1.53 12.72 13.83
CA SER A 145 2.57 13.23 12.94
C SER A 145 3.10 12.15 12.00
N THR A 146 3.29 10.92 12.50
CA THR A 146 3.71 9.77 11.68
C THR A 146 2.71 9.47 10.57
N TRP A 147 1.40 9.54 10.84
CA TRP A 147 0.38 9.35 9.81
C TRP A 147 0.41 10.44 8.75
N PHE A 148 0.61 11.71 9.13
CA PHE A 148 0.81 12.79 8.16
C PHE A 148 2.05 12.58 7.29
N ILE A 149 3.17 12.17 7.89
CA ILE A 149 4.40 11.84 7.15
C ILE A 149 4.15 10.69 6.17
N ALA A 150 3.46 9.64 6.61
CA ALA A 150 3.10 8.50 5.76
C ALA A 150 2.22 8.95 4.57
N MET A 151 1.22 9.80 4.81
CA MET A 151 0.38 10.37 3.76
C MET A 151 1.20 11.19 2.75
N ILE A 152 2.12 12.04 3.21
CA ILE A 152 3.01 12.83 2.33
C ILE A 152 3.87 11.89 1.47
N ILE A 153 4.50 10.87 2.06
CA ILE A 153 5.29 9.88 1.32
C ILE A 153 4.43 9.18 0.25
N GLY A 154 3.16 8.91 0.56
CA GLY A 154 2.25 8.23 -0.36
C GLY A 154 1.85 9.11 -1.53
N VAL A 155 1.55 10.38 -1.25
CA VAL A 155 1.29 11.39 -2.29
C VAL A 155 2.51 11.59 -3.19
N LEU A 156 3.72 11.62 -2.62
CA LEU A 156 4.96 11.65 -3.40
C LEU A 156 5.12 10.40 -4.28
N GLY A 157 4.77 9.22 -3.77
CA GLY A 157 4.73 7.98 -4.55
C GLY A 157 3.79 8.06 -5.75
N ILE A 158 2.56 8.55 -5.52
CA ILE A 158 1.57 8.80 -6.59
C ILE A 158 2.12 9.78 -7.62
N PHE A 159 2.71 10.88 -7.15
CA PHE A 159 3.31 11.90 -8.02
C PHE A 159 4.39 11.31 -8.94
N PHE A 160 5.28 10.46 -8.42
CA PHE A 160 6.29 9.79 -9.24
C PHE A 160 5.68 8.81 -10.25
N LEU A 161 4.63 8.08 -9.88
CA LEU A 161 3.92 7.20 -10.80
C LEU A 161 3.24 7.97 -11.94
N VAL A 162 2.65 9.12 -11.65
CA VAL A 162 2.04 10.01 -12.65
C VAL A 162 3.09 10.57 -13.61
N ILE A 163 4.25 11.00 -13.10
CA ILE A 163 5.37 11.44 -13.94
C ILE A 163 5.83 10.30 -14.86
N LEU A 164 5.97 9.10 -14.31
CA LEU A 164 6.38 7.92 -15.07
C LEU A 164 5.37 7.60 -16.18
N GLN A 165 4.08 7.59 -15.84
CA GLN A 165 3.01 7.37 -16.81
C GLN A 165 3.06 8.38 -17.95
N ASN A 166 3.16 9.67 -17.64
CA ASN A 166 3.25 10.74 -18.64
C ASN A 166 4.48 10.61 -19.55
N ARG A 167 5.62 10.16 -19.01
CA ARG A 167 6.84 9.92 -19.80
C ARG A 167 6.70 8.74 -20.75
N LEU A 168 6.02 7.67 -20.33
CA LEU A 168 5.83 6.47 -21.16
C LEU A 168 4.82 6.72 -22.29
N VAL A 169 3.72 7.43 -22.01
CA VAL A 169 2.74 7.82 -23.04
C VAL A 169 3.40 8.69 -24.12
N LYS A 170 4.22 9.68 -23.73
CA LYS A 170 4.98 10.51 -24.68
C LYS A 170 5.95 9.71 -25.54
N LYS A 171 6.55 8.65 -25.00
CA LYS A 171 7.47 7.78 -25.75
C LYS A 171 6.74 6.88 -26.75
N SER A 172 5.50 6.48 -26.48
CA SER A 172 4.69 5.67 -27.40
C SER A 172 4.08 6.48 -28.54
N SER A 173 4.05 7.82 -28.42
CA SER A 173 3.51 8.74 -29.43
C SER A 173 4.59 9.30 -30.38
N LYS A 174 5.86 8.94 -30.18
CA LYS A 174 6.98 9.25 -31.08
C LYS A 174 7.42 7.98 -31.78
#